data_AF-A0A6G8C742-F1
#
_entry.id   AF-A0A6G8C742-F1
#
_cell.length_a   1.000
_cell.length_b   1.000
_cell.length_c   1.000
_cell.angle_alpha   90.00
_cell.angle_beta   90.00
_cell.angle_gamma   90.00
#
_symmetry.space_group_name_H-M   'P 1'
#
loop_
_entity.id
_entity.type
_entity.pdbx_description
1 polymer ?
#
loop_
_entity_poly.entity_id
_entity_poly.type
_entity_poly.pdbx_seq_one_letter_code
_entity_poly.pdbx_strand_id
1 'polypeptide(L)'
;MHKPGREVGTVLRVKANSQLEDANFYIRHNHFRDLRFRLNVRALDDNDQPTTSLLTRDVQFGVADGATGWQHIDLKPYDVQVGNNQRVIVTLEWLQGRPDSKHDWYLLTIPGPISPLHRTMFRDKSEDRWITMPASLSMYVTALSLRS
;
A
#
# COMPACT_ATOMS: atom_id res chain seq x y z
N MET A 1 -12.73 17.75 -1.05
CA MET A 1 -13.61 16.59 -1.31
C MET A 1 -12.80 15.33 -1.00
N HIS A 2 -13.12 14.62 0.09
CA HIS A 2 -12.49 13.34 0.40
C HIS A 2 -12.96 12.30 -0.61
N LYS A 3 -12.03 11.62 -1.29
CA LYS A 3 -12.33 10.58 -2.26
C LYS A 3 -11.99 9.22 -1.65
N PRO A 4 -12.93 8.54 -0.96
CA PRO A 4 -12.78 7.11 -0.71
C PRO A 4 -12.58 6.38 -2.05
N GLY A 5 -11.75 5.34 -2.06
CA GLY A 5 -11.34 4.59 -3.26
C GLY A 5 -10.01 5.02 -3.88
N ARG A 6 -9.35 6.07 -3.35
CA ARG A 6 -7.98 6.40 -3.77
C ARG A 6 -7.03 5.29 -3.31
N GLU A 7 -6.19 4.84 -4.23
CA GLU A 7 -5.23 3.79 -3.99
C GLU A 7 -3.82 4.27 -4.33
N VAL A 8 -2.84 4.00 -3.47
CA VAL A 8 -1.44 4.38 -3.67
C VAL A 8 -0.52 3.29 -3.12
N GLY A 9 0.59 3.05 -3.80
CA GLY A 9 1.52 2.02 -3.37
C GLY A 9 2.85 2.09 -4.08
N THR A 10 3.71 1.12 -3.76
CA THR A 10 5.06 1.05 -4.31
C THR A 10 5.31 -0.29 -4.99
N VAL A 11 6.09 -0.25 -6.06
CA VAL A 11 6.60 -1.44 -6.73
C VAL A 11 7.82 -1.95 -5.97
N LEU A 12 7.78 -3.21 -5.57
CA LEU A 12 8.80 -3.87 -4.79
C LEU A 12 9.43 -5.00 -5.59
N ARG A 13 10.75 -5.12 -5.51
CA ARG A 13 11.47 -6.31 -5.99
C ARG A 13 11.44 -7.35 -4.88
N VAL A 14 11.02 -8.56 -5.23
CA VAL A 14 10.93 -9.70 -4.31
C VAL A 14 11.62 -10.90 -4.96
N LYS A 15 12.13 -11.83 -4.16
CA LYS A 15 12.62 -13.09 -4.70
C LYS A 15 11.43 -13.96 -5.09
N ALA A 16 11.54 -14.68 -6.21
CA ALA A 16 10.55 -15.68 -6.57
C ALA A 16 10.38 -16.69 -5.43
N ASN A 17 9.17 -17.21 -5.28
CA ASN A 17 8.72 -18.16 -4.26
C ASN A 17 8.89 -17.66 -2.83
N SER A 18 8.86 -16.34 -2.63
CA SER A 18 8.78 -15.75 -1.28
C SER A 18 7.34 -15.65 -0.79
N GLN A 19 7.18 -15.70 0.52
CA GLN A 19 5.94 -15.34 1.21
C GLN A 19 6.10 -13.94 1.81
N LEU A 20 5.10 -13.07 1.62
CA LEU A 20 5.09 -11.79 2.31
C LEU A 20 4.60 -11.99 3.75
N GLU A 21 5.41 -11.57 4.72
CA GLU A 21 5.11 -11.74 6.14
C GLU A 21 4.43 -10.53 6.75
N ASP A 22 4.81 -9.33 6.33
CA ASP A 22 4.22 -8.08 6.82
C ASP A 22 4.39 -6.94 5.80
N ALA A 23 3.54 -5.94 5.95
CA ALA A 23 3.68 -4.65 5.27
C ALA A 23 3.68 -3.53 6.30
N ASN A 24 4.54 -2.54 6.06
CA ASN A 24 4.69 -1.39 6.94
C ASN A 24 4.64 -0.11 6.13
N PHE A 25 4.00 0.92 6.66
CA PHE A 25 3.92 2.22 6.01
C PHE A 25 3.94 3.36 7.02
N TYR A 26 4.45 4.52 6.61
CA TYR A 26 4.62 5.66 7.50
C TYR A 26 3.52 6.71 7.29
N ILE A 27 2.88 7.13 8.37
CA ILE A 27 1.94 8.24 8.37
C ILE A 27 2.61 9.48 8.96
N ARG A 28 2.74 10.55 8.16
CA ARG A 28 3.28 11.83 8.63
C ARG A 28 2.23 12.73 9.27
N HIS A 29 1.06 12.81 8.67
CA HIS A 29 -0.06 13.57 9.18
C HIS A 29 -1.33 12.74 9.07
N ASN A 30 -2.20 12.84 10.07
CA ASN A 30 -3.49 12.20 10.11
C ASN A 30 -4.49 13.09 10.83
N HIS A 31 -5.34 13.80 10.08
CA HIS A 31 -6.42 14.64 10.61
C HIS A 31 -7.78 13.92 10.53
N PHE A 32 -7.78 12.59 10.57
CA PHE A 32 -8.96 11.76 10.40
C PHE A 32 -9.14 10.80 11.57
N ARG A 33 -10.40 10.40 11.75
CA ARG A 33 -10.85 9.36 12.65
C ARG A 33 -11.45 8.20 11.88
N ASP A 34 -11.50 7.04 12.51
CA ASP A 34 -12.04 5.79 11.94
C ASP A 34 -11.40 5.45 10.58
N LEU A 35 -10.09 5.71 10.44
CA LEU A 35 -9.39 5.40 9.20
C LEU A 35 -9.40 3.90 8.96
N ARG A 36 -9.84 3.50 7.77
CA ARG A 36 -9.79 2.12 7.30
C ARG A 36 -9.17 2.06 5.92
N PHE A 37 -8.21 1.17 5.77
CA PHE A 37 -7.54 0.89 4.52
C PHE A 37 -7.74 -0.57 4.13
N ARG A 38 -7.69 -0.81 2.81
CA ARG A 38 -7.45 -2.13 2.24
C ARG A 38 -6.03 -2.18 1.72
N LEU A 39 -5.28 -3.21 2.09
CA LEU A 39 -4.03 -3.54 1.45
C LEU A 39 -4.30 -4.41 0.23
N ASN A 40 -3.65 -4.12 -0.89
CA ASN A 40 -3.65 -5.00 -2.05
C ASN A 40 -2.22 -5.41 -2.40
N VAL A 41 -2.06 -6.62 -2.91
CA VAL A 41 -0.82 -7.13 -3.49
C VAL A 41 -1.14 -7.66 -4.87
N ARG A 42 -0.44 -7.18 -5.89
CA ARG A 42 -0.66 -7.60 -7.30
C ARG A 42 0.67 -7.90 -7.98
N ALA A 43 0.62 -8.84 -8.92
CA ALA A 43 1.71 -9.01 -9.88
C ALA A 43 1.78 -7.80 -10.83
N LEU A 44 2.89 -7.68 -11.54
CA LEU A 44 3.08 -6.74 -12.63
C LEU A 44 3.26 -7.51 -13.94
N ASP A 45 2.72 -6.97 -15.03
CA ASP A 45 3.01 -7.47 -16.38
C ASP A 45 4.34 -6.91 -16.92
N ASP A 46 4.68 -7.31 -18.15
CA ASP A 46 5.89 -6.87 -18.86
C ASP A 46 5.92 -5.34 -19.13
N ASN A 47 4.77 -4.65 -18.99
CA ASN A 47 4.64 -3.21 -19.17
C ASN A 47 4.56 -2.45 -17.82
N ASP A 48 4.95 -3.10 -16.72
CA ASP A 48 4.90 -2.56 -15.36
C ASP A 48 3.49 -2.16 -14.88
N GLN A 49 2.44 -2.78 -15.44
CA GLN A 49 1.07 -2.53 -15.00
C GLN A 49 0.61 -3.57 -13.98
N PRO A 50 -0.07 -3.14 -12.90
CA PRO A 50 -0.70 -4.05 -11.94
C PRO A 50 -1.73 -4.97 -12.60
N THR A 51 -1.58 -6.27 -12.40
CA THR A 51 -2.46 -7.31 -12.95
C THR A 51 -3.34 -7.93 -11.87
N THR A 52 -3.38 -9.26 -11.79
CA THR A 52 -4.22 -10.03 -10.87
C THR A 52 -3.75 -9.86 -9.43
N SER A 53 -4.72 -9.88 -8.50
CA SER A 53 -4.46 -9.96 -7.06
C SER A 53 -3.71 -11.25 -6.70
N LEU A 54 -2.68 -11.11 -5.87
CA LEU A 54 -2.00 -12.23 -5.21
C LEU A 54 -2.65 -12.58 -3.86
N LEU A 55 -3.62 -11.77 -3.42
CA LEU A 55 -4.40 -12.04 -2.22
C LEU A 55 -5.59 -12.94 -2.54
N THR A 56 -5.78 -13.98 -1.72
CA THR A 56 -6.95 -14.88 -1.77
C THR A 56 -8.08 -14.43 -0.83
N ARG A 57 -7.79 -13.51 0.08
CA ARG A 57 -8.72 -12.94 1.07
C ARG A 57 -8.49 -11.44 1.21
N ASP A 58 -9.54 -10.72 1.56
CA ASP A 58 -9.48 -9.27 1.75
C ASP A 58 -8.61 -8.91 2.98
N VAL A 59 -7.70 -7.95 2.82
CA VAL A 59 -6.82 -7.46 3.89
C VAL A 59 -7.26 -6.03 4.23
N GLN A 60 -8.12 -5.89 5.23
CA GLN A 60 -8.53 -4.58 5.74
C GLN A 60 -7.99 -4.34 7.14
N PHE A 61 -7.62 -3.10 7.43
CA PHE A 61 -7.13 -2.72 8.75
C PHE A 61 -7.52 -1.28 9.09
N GLY A 62 -7.72 -1.07 10.38
CA GLY A 62 -7.96 0.25 10.96
C GLY A 62 -6.63 0.92 11.33
N VAL A 63 -6.60 2.25 11.23
CA VAL A 63 -5.52 3.07 11.81
C VAL A 63 -6.13 3.87 12.94
N ALA A 64 -5.46 3.90 14.10
CA ALA A 64 -5.95 4.64 15.25
C ALA A 64 -6.10 6.14 14.95
N ASP A 65 -7.08 6.78 15.60
CA ASP A 65 -7.37 8.20 15.43
C ASP A 65 -6.12 9.05 15.72
N GLY A 66 -5.77 9.94 14.78
CA GLY A 66 -4.59 10.80 14.90
C GLY A 66 -3.24 10.06 14.86
N ALA A 67 -3.21 8.76 14.54
CA ALA A 67 -1.96 8.00 14.48
C ALA A 67 -0.97 8.59 13.48
N THR A 68 0.29 8.67 13.90
CA THR A 68 1.45 9.04 13.09
C THR A 68 2.56 8.00 13.32
N GLY A 69 3.58 8.01 12.47
CA GLY A 69 4.66 7.04 12.55
C GLY A 69 4.40 5.78 11.72
N TRP A 70 5.22 4.75 11.96
CA TRP A 70 5.11 3.46 11.28
C TRP A 70 3.89 2.69 11.75
N GLN A 71 3.09 2.25 10.77
CA GLN A 71 2.00 1.33 10.95
C GLN A 71 2.44 -0.04 10.45
N HIS A 72 1.96 -1.10 11.10
CA HIS A 72 2.31 -2.48 10.83
C HIS A 72 1.06 -3.29 10.47
N ILE A 73 1.18 -4.13 9.44
CA ILE A 73 0.12 -5.03 8.98
C ILE A 73 0.72 -6.42 8.91
N ASP A 74 0.24 -7.34 9.76
CA ASP A 74 0.63 -8.74 9.71
C ASP A 74 -0.04 -9.42 8.50
N LEU A 75 0.79 -9.95 7.59
CA LEU A 75 0.34 -10.64 6.38
C LEU A 75 0.42 -12.18 6.51
N LYS A 76 1.06 -12.72 7.57
CA LYS A 76 1.18 -14.17 7.75
C LYS A 76 -0.18 -14.89 7.75
N PRO A 77 -1.25 -14.35 8.39
CA PRO A 77 -2.56 -15.01 8.38
C PRO A 77 -3.19 -15.11 6.99
N TYR A 78 -2.72 -14.33 6.01
CA TYR A 78 -3.28 -14.24 4.67
C TYR A 78 -2.54 -15.10 3.64
N ASP A 79 -1.40 -15.68 4.02
CA ASP A 79 -0.58 -16.57 3.19
C ASP A 79 -0.27 -15.98 1.80
N VAL A 80 0.30 -14.77 1.77
CA VAL A 80 0.52 -14.02 0.53
C VAL A 80 1.76 -14.54 -0.19
N GLN A 81 1.55 -15.49 -1.10
CA GLN A 81 2.60 -16.11 -1.91
C GLN A 81 2.88 -15.30 -3.18
N VAL A 82 4.15 -14.92 -3.42
CA VAL A 82 4.51 -14.17 -4.63
C VAL A 82 4.66 -15.08 -5.86
N GLY A 83 4.76 -16.40 -5.68
CA GLY A 83 4.98 -17.36 -6.77
C GLY A 83 6.22 -17.00 -7.60
N ASN A 84 6.17 -17.15 -8.91
CA ASN A 84 7.30 -16.83 -9.79
C ASN A 84 7.51 -15.32 -10.02
N ASN A 85 6.68 -14.44 -9.42
CA ASN A 85 6.80 -13.00 -9.61
C ASN A 85 8.04 -12.47 -8.90
N GLN A 86 8.91 -11.77 -9.64
CA GLN A 86 10.10 -11.09 -9.09
C GLN A 86 9.81 -9.62 -8.72
N ARG A 87 8.65 -9.13 -9.14
CA ARG A 87 8.17 -7.78 -8.83
C ARG A 87 6.70 -7.85 -8.51
N VAL A 88 6.32 -7.13 -7.47
CA VAL A 88 4.93 -6.98 -7.05
C VAL A 88 4.69 -5.51 -6.76
N ILE A 89 3.43 -5.10 -6.84
CA ILE A 89 2.99 -3.84 -6.26
C ILE A 89 2.23 -4.11 -4.96
N VAL A 90 2.56 -3.32 -3.93
CA VAL A 90 1.82 -3.31 -2.67
C VAL A 90 1.22 -1.92 -2.51
N THR A 91 -0.10 -1.86 -2.33
CA THR A 91 -0.87 -0.61 -2.29
C THR A 91 -1.80 -0.57 -1.09
N LEU A 92 -2.14 0.66 -0.71
CA LEU A 92 -3.18 0.99 0.25
C LEU A 92 -4.30 1.73 -0.46
N GLU A 93 -5.50 1.17 -0.38
CA GLU A 93 -6.75 1.79 -0.81
C GLU A 93 -7.46 2.38 0.40
N TRP A 94 -7.80 3.66 0.33
CA TRP A 94 -8.57 4.33 1.37
C TRP A 94 -10.04 3.93 1.28
N LEU A 95 -10.53 3.14 2.25
CA LEU A 95 -11.93 2.73 2.31
C LEU A 95 -12.81 3.71 3.08
N GLN A 96 -12.35 4.13 4.26
CA GLN A 96 -13.12 4.96 5.19
C GLN A 96 -12.23 5.92 5.96
N GLY A 97 -12.78 7.08 6.30
CA GLY A 97 -12.18 8.04 7.21
C GLY A 97 -13.09 9.23 7.36
N ARG A 98 -13.24 9.74 8.59
CA ARG A 98 -14.03 10.94 8.86
C ARG A 98 -13.09 12.06 9.30
N PRO A 99 -13.23 13.27 8.74
CA PRO A 99 -12.46 14.42 9.21
C PRO A 99 -12.59 14.60 10.73
N ASP A 100 -11.48 14.84 11.42
CA ASP A 100 -11.51 15.21 12.83
C ASP A 100 -11.83 16.71 12.95
N SER A 101 -12.97 17.03 13.56
CA SER A 101 -13.46 18.40 13.74
C SER A 101 -12.54 19.30 14.56
N LYS A 102 -11.46 18.76 15.15
CA LYS A 102 -10.40 19.53 15.82
C LYS A 102 -9.47 20.27 14.85
N HIS A 103 -9.56 20.02 13.54
CA HIS A 103 -8.73 20.67 12.53
C HIS A 103 -9.55 21.50 11.55
N ASP A 104 -9.08 22.71 11.24
CA ASP A 104 -9.72 23.60 10.25
C ASP A 104 -9.54 23.11 8.80
N TRP A 105 -8.57 22.22 8.58
CA TRP A 105 -8.29 21.57 7.30
C TRP A 105 -7.77 20.15 7.51
N TYR A 106 -8.06 19.25 6.57
CA TYR A 106 -7.83 17.82 6.76
C TYR A 106 -6.77 17.27 5.83
N LEU A 107 -5.78 16.60 6.41
CA LEU A 107 -4.67 16.00 5.69
C LEU A 107 -4.39 14.59 6.19
N LEU A 108 -4.14 13.71 5.23
CA LEU A 108 -3.57 12.40 5.44
C LEU A 108 -2.37 12.29 4.51
N THR A 109 -1.18 12.05 5.05
CA THR A 109 0.05 12.04 4.25
C THR A 109 0.89 10.82 4.55
N ILE A 110 1.20 10.07 3.49
CA ILE A 110 2.28 9.09 3.45
C ILE A 110 3.40 9.73 2.62
N PRO A 111 4.59 10.02 3.20
CA PRO A 111 5.67 10.67 2.47
C PRO A 111 6.17 9.79 1.33
N GLY A 112 6.50 10.42 0.20
CA GLY A 112 7.10 9.76 -0.95
C GLY A 112 8.13 10.66 -1.61
N PRO A 113 9.38 10.74 -1.12
CA PRO A 113 10.43 11.53 -1.79
C PRO A 113 10.64 11.06 -3.23
N ILE A 114 10.99 12.00 -4.11
CA ILE A 114 11.34 11.69 -5.50
C ILE A 114 12.53 10.73 -5.51
N SER A 115 12.43 9.67 -6.30
CA SER A 115 13.47 8.64 -6.41
C SER A 115 13.47 8.04 -7.81
N PRO A 116 14.61 8.04 -8.54
CA PRO A 116 14.70 7.39 -9.84
C PRO A 116 14.75 5.85 -9.73
N LEU A 117 15.05 5.31 -8.54
CA LEU A 117 15.20 3.88 -8.29
C LEU A 117 13.89 3.19 -7.86
N HIS A 118 12.91 3.98 -7.43
CA HIS A 118 11.63 3.48 -6.93
C HIS A 118 10.48 4.01 -7.79
N ARG A 119 9.41 3.22 -7.83
CA ARG A 119 8.18 3.58 -8.52
C ARG A 119 7.05 3.58 -7.50
N THR A 120 6.32 4.68 -7.45
CA THR A 120 5.03 4.76 -6.76
C THR A 120 3.96 4.76 -7.84
N MET A 121 2.89 3.99 -7.64
CA MET A 121 1.73 4.03 -8.51
C MET A 121 0.50 4.40 -7.69
N PHE A 122 -0.40 5.15 -8.30
CA PHE A 122 -1.67 5.50 -7.68
C PHE A 122 -2.80 5.57 -8.70
N ARG A 123 -4.03 5.51 -8.21
CA ARG A 123 -5.26 5.76 -8.97
C ARG A 123 -6.28 6.42 -8.05
N ASP A 124 -7.10 7.30 -8.61
CA ASP A 124 -8.06 8.09 -7.84
C ASP A 124 -9.34 7.28 -7.50
N LYS A 125 -9.66 6.28 -8.32
CA LYS A 125 -10.70 5.26 -8.08
C LYS A 125 -10.18 3.88 -8.47
N SER A 126 -10.81 2.84 -7.93
CA SER A 126 -10.45 1.43 -8.17
C SER A 126 -10.58 0.97 -9.64
N GLU A 127 -11.27 1.71 -10.49
CA GLU A 127 -11.43 1.42 -11.93
C GLU A 127 -10.62 2.37 -12.82
N ASP A 128 -9.98 3.40 -12.24
CA ASP A 128 -9.17 4.34 -12.99
C ASP A 128 -7.86 3.70 -13.45
N ARG A 129 -7.28 4.26 -14.52
CA ARG A 129 -5.95 3.89 -14.99
C ARG A 129 -4.89 4.23 -13.94
N TRP A 130 -3.88 3.39 -13.84
CA TRP A 130 -2.72 3.64 -12.98
C TRP A 130 -1.90 4.83 -13.48
N ILE A 131 -1.51 5.69 -12.55
CA ILE A 131 -0.56 6.77 -12.75
C ILE A 131 0.73 6.39 -12.03
N THR A 132 1.85 6.50 -12.73
CA THR A 132 3.18 6.15 -12.21
C THR A 132 4.00 7.40 -11.93
N MET A 133 4.72 7.42 -10.81
CA MET A 133 5.61 8.51 -10.41
C MET A 133 6.96 7.97 -9.92
N PRO A 134 8.10 8.64 -10.24
CA PRO A 134 9.42 8.29 -9.71
C PRO A 134 9.53 8.76 -8.26
N ALA A 135 8.94 8.00 -7.34
CA ALA A 135 8.93 8.28 -5.91
C ALA A 135 9.06 7.00 -5.09
N SER A 136 9.70 7.13 -3.93
CA SER A 136 9.81 6.07 -2.93
C SER A 136 8.78 6.33 -1.84
N LEU A 137 7.57 5.77 -1.98
CA LEU A 137 6.57 5.83 -0.93
C LEU A 137 7.17 5.22 0.35
N SER A 138 6.93 5.85 1.50
CA SER A 138 7.41 5.37 2.81
C SER A 138 6.63 4.11 3.21
N MET A 139 6.94 3.01 2.54
CA MET A 139 6.30 1.72 2.63
C MET A 139 7.32 0.63 2.29
N TYR A 140 7.32 -0.46 3.04
CA TYR A 140 8.13 -1.65 2.77
C TYR A 140 7.38 -2.91 3.17
N VAL A 141 7.87 -4.05 2.71
CA VAL A 141 7.38 -5.38 3.13
C VAL A 141 8.53 -6.24 3.57
N THR A 142 8.25 -7.14 4.50
CA THR A 142 9.14 -8.24 4.84
C THR A 142 8.72 -9.47 4.03
N ALA A 143 9.69 -10.13 3.39
CA ALA A 143 9.45 -11.32 2.59
C ALA A 143 10.37 -12.45 3.05
N LEU A 144 9.77 -13.60 3.36
CA LEU A 144 10.47 -14.83 3.67
C LEU A 144 10.72 -15.60 2.38
N SER A 145 11.99 -15.77 2.01
CA SER A 145 12.40 -16.59 0.87
C SER A 145 13.13 -17.85 1.37
N LEU A 146 12.86 -19.00 0.77
CA LEU A 146 13.69 -20.19 0.97
C LEU A 146 15.14 -19.87 0.57
N ARG A 147 16.11 -20.34 1.36
CA ARG A 147 17.53 -20.22 0.99
C ARG A 147 17.77 -21.06 -0.25
N SER A 148 18.07 -20.39 -1.37
CA SER A 148 18.63 -20.98 -2.58
C SER A 148 20.08 -21.35 -2.38
#